data_AF-A0AAV3S500-F1
#
_entry.id   AF-A0AAV3S500-F1
#
_cell.length_a   1.000
_cell.length_b   1.000
_cell.length_c   1.000
_cell.angle_alpha   90.00
_cell.angle_beta   90.00
_cell.angle_gamma   90.00
#
_symmetry.space_group_name_H-M   'P 1'
#
loop_
_entity.id
_entity.type
_entity.pdbx_description
1 polymer ?
#
loop_
_entity_poly.entity_id
_entity_poly.type
_entity_poly.pdbx_seq_one_letter_code
_entity_poly.pdbx_strand_id
1 'polypeptide(L)'
;MLLLLASIAFLLGFDVGLNAFGGGWILLALGIAGIAGIVGAGLGLTVGLLWLITLWWFVFPPLVGYLTGDWTGASRYVHPRMSAFAYGSARAELFGGLRYGVRLGLFFAVVPGSLAYAIGTTINWVRRRFLSHDT
;
A
#
# COMPACT_ATOMS: atom_id res chain seq x y z
N MET A 1 13.11 1.56 -1.95
CA MET A 1 13.71 1.38 -0.61
C MET A 1 12.69 1.00 0.46
N LEU A 2 11.54 1.69 0.54
CA LEU A 2 10.49 1.41 1.54
C LEU A 2 10.06 -0.07 1.62
N LEU A 3 9.76 -0.70 0.48
CA LEU A 3 9.34 -2.11 0.46
C LEU A 3 10.42 -3.09 0.92
N LEU A 4 11.69 -2.77 0.65
CA LEU A 4 12.80 -3.59 1.10
C LEU A 4 12.93 -3.53 2.63
N LEU A 5 12.87 -2.33 3.19
CA LEU A 5 12.89 -2.12 4.65
C LEU A 5 11.68 -2.79 5.32
N ALA A 6 10.49 -2.65 4.74
CA ALA A 6 9.29 -3.33 5.23
C ALA A 6 9.43 -4.85 5.18
N SER A 7 10.04 -5.39 4.12
CA SER A 7 10.31 -6.83 3.99
C SER A 7 11.29 -7.33 5.06
N ILE A 8 12.39 -6.59 5.28
CA ILE A 8 13.38 -6.94 6.31
C ILE A 8 12.76 -6.88 7.70
N ALA A 9 12.05 -5.80 8.03
CA ALA A 9 11.36 -5.65 9.31
C ALA A 9 10.34 -6.78 9.54
N PHE A 10 9.58 -7.13 8.50
CA PHE A 10 8.60 -8.22 8.55
C PHE A 10 9.29 -9.57 8.80
N LEU A 11 10.43 -9.84 8.18
CA LEU A 11 11.19 -11.07 8.40
C LEU A 11 11.81 -11.13 9.80
N LEU A 12 12.25 -10.00 10.35
CA LEU A 12 12.81 -9.88 11.70
C LEU A 12 11.77 -10.03 12.82
N GLY A 13 10.49 -10.16 12.49
CA GLY A 13 9.44 -10.40 13.47
C GLY A 13 8.72 -9.15 13.95
N PHE A 14 9.06 -7.98 13.41
CA PHE A 14 8.31 -6.77 13.72
C PHE A 14 6.93 -6.84 13.10
N ASP A 15 5.91 -6.48 13.89
CA ASP A 15 4.64 -6.01 13.34
C ASP A 15 4.92 -4.67 12.66
N VAL A 16 5.42 -4.76 11.43
CA VAL A 16 5.25 -3.69 10.45
C VAL A 16 3.74 -3.47 10.46
N GLY A 17 3.25 -2.31 10.93
CA GLY A 17 1.85 -2.01 11.32
C GLY A 17 0.79 -2.12 10.21
N LEU A 18 1.09 -2.95 9.22
CA LEU A 18 0.36 -3.49 8.10
C LEU A 18 -0.61 -4.62 8.47
N ASN A 19 -0.39 -5.36 9.57
CA ASN A 19 -1.29 -6.46 9.96
C ASN A 19 -2.51 -5.98 10.75
N ALA A 20 -2.41 -4.78 11.35
CA ALA A 20 -3.52 -4.16 12.05
C ALA A 20 -4.52 -3.59 11.04
N PHE A 21 -5.72 -4.16 11.02
CA PHE A 21 -6.88 -3.65 10.30
C PHE A 21 -7.26 -2.27 10.88
N GLY A 22 -6.58 -1.21 10.42
CA GLY A 22 -6.67 0.13 11.05
C GLY A 22 -6.28 1.32 10.19
N GLY A 23 -5.97 1.13 8.90
CA GLY A 23 -5.84 2.25 7.95
C GLY A 23 -4.46 2.91 7.84
N GLY A 24 -3.44 2.47 8.61
CA GLY A 24 -2.08 3.02 8.53
C GLY A 24 -1.47 2.96 7.12
N TRP A 25 -1.66 1.84 6.41
CA TRP A 25 -1.15 1.68 5.04
C TRP A 25 -1.86 2.56 4.02
N ILE A 26 -3.17 2.78 4.19
CA ILE A 26 -3.97 3.64 3.33
C ILE A 26 -3.55 5.10 3.52
N LEU A 27 -3.39 5.55 4.77
CA LEU A 27 -2.93 6.90 5.08
C LEU A 27 -1.52 7.15 4.53
N LEU A 28 -0.61 6.17 4.66
CA LEU A 28 0.73 6.26 4.08
C LEU A 28 0.69 6.39 2.56
N ALA A 29 -0.09 5.55 1.88
CA ALA A 29 -0.25 5.58 0.42
C ALA A 29 -0.82 6.93 -0.06
N LEU A 30 -1.87 7.43 0.58
CA LEU A 30 -2.46 8.73 0.26
C LEU A 30 -1.49 9.87 0.54
N GLY A 31 -0.75 9.82 1.65
CA GLY A 31 0.28 10.80 1.99
C GLY A 31 1.40 10.86 0.94
N ILE A 32 1.89 9.70 0.49
CA ILE A 32 2.89 9.61 -0.59
C ILE A 32 2.35 10.26 -1.86
N ALA A 33 1.12 9.95 -2.27
CA ALA A 33 0.53 10.57 -3.46
C ALA A 33 0.34 12.08 -3.32
N GLY A 34 -0.14 12.55 -2.17
CA GLY A 34 -0.28 13.98 -1.90
C GLY A 34 1.05 14.71 -1.97
N ILE A 35 2.09 14.20 -1.29
CA ILE A 35 3.44 14.75 -1.33
C ILE A 35 4.00 14.72 -2.76
N ALA A 36 3.81 13.62 -3.49
CA ALA A 36 4.20 13.50 -4.89
C ALA A 36 3.56 14.60 -5.75
N GLY A 37 2.28 14.90 -5.56
CA GLY A 37 1.60 16.03 -6.22
C GLY A 37 2.17 17.39 -5.80
N ILE A 38 2.48 17.57 -4.52
CA ILE A 38 3.07 18.81 -3.99
C ILE A 38 4.43 19.08 -4.64
N VAL A 39 5.28 18.06 -4.78
CA VAL A 39 6.62 18.21 -5.38
C VAL A 39 6.61 18.09 -6.90
N GLY A 40 5.47 17.75 -7.51
CA GLY A 40 5.33 17.60 -8.97
C GLY A 40 5.99 16.34 -9.53
N ALA A 41 6.07 15.26 -8.75
CA ALA A 41 6.51 13.96 -9.25
C ALA A 41 5.51 13.39 -10.27
N GLY A 42 5.92 12.61 -11.27
CA GLY A 42 4.98 12.11 -12.29
C GLY A 42 3.82 11.28 -11.71
N LEU A 43 2.58 11.54 -12.15
CA LEU A 43 1.38 10.80 -11.73
C LEU A 43 1.50 9.29 -12.01
N GLY A 44 1.92 8.92 -13.23
CA GLY A 44 2.05 7.51 -13.61
C GLY A 44 3.04 6.74 -12.72
N LEU A 45 4.18 7.38 -12.38
CA LEU A 45 5.15 6.82 -11.44
C LEU A 45 4.55 6.67 -10.03
N THR A 46 3.83 7.70 -9.58
CA THR A 46 3.16 7.70 -8.27
C THR A 46 2.14 6.56 -8.17
N VAL A 47 1.26 6.42 -9.16
CA VAL A 47 0.26 5.34 -9.23
C VAL A 47 0.94 3.98 -9.29
N GLY A 48 1.97 3.82 -10.12
CA GLY A 48 2.72 2.56 -10.22
C GLY A 48 3.38 2.15 -8.90
N LEU A 49 3.96 3.12 -8.16
CA LEU A 49 4.53 2.87 -6.84
C LEU A 49 3.48 2.49 -5.80
N LEU A 50 2.35 3.19 -5.78
CA LEU A 50 1.23 2.84 -4.88
C LEU A 50 0.66 1.45 -5.16
N TRP A 51 0.60 1.08 -6.44
CA TRP A 51 0.17 -0.26 -6.83
C TRP A 51 1.14 -1.33 -6.31
N LEU A 52 2.46 -1.15 -6.51
CA LEU A 52 3.46 -2.08 -5.99
C LEU A 52 3.42 -2.17 -4.45
N ILE A 53 3.19 -1.05 -3.78
CA ILE A 53 3.06 -0.95 -2.32
C ILE A 53 1.84 -1.74 -1.82
N THR A 54 0.72 -1.63 -2.52
CA THR A 54 -0.49 -2.38 -2.15
C THR A 54 -0.34 -3.85 -2.49
N LEU A 55 0.24 -4.17 -3.65
CA LEU A 55 0.50 -5.55 -4.06
C LEU A 55 1.41 -6.27 -3.07
N TRP A 56 2.47 -5.61 -2.60
CA TRP A 56 3.35 -6.16 -1.57
C TRP A 56 2.56 -6.52 -0.30
N TRP A 57 1.67 -5.64 0.16
CA TRP A 57 0.87 -5.87 1.37
C TRP A 57 -0.05 -7.10 1.25
N PHE A 58 -0.61 -7.33 0.06
CA PHE A 58 -1.48 -8.48 -0.19
C PHE A 58 -0.74 -9.78 -0.48
N VAL A 59 0.52 -9.74 -0.94
CA VAL A 59 1.22 -10.93 -1.47
C VAL A 59 2.40 -11.36 -0.62
N PHE A 60 3.17 -10.42 -0.07
CA PHE A 60 4.41 -10.75 0.62
C PHE A 60 4.19 -11.45 1.97
N PRO A 61 3.30 -10.97 2.88
CA PRO A 61 3.02 -11.69 4.13
C PRO A 61 2.52 -13.13 3.89
N PRO A 62 1.54 -13.40 2.98
CA PRO A 62 1.13 -14.76 2.63
C PRO A 62 2.21 -15.63 2.01
N LEU A 63 3.10 -15.04 1.22
CA LEU A 63 4.22 -15.77 0.65
C LEU A 63 5.16 -16.27 1.75
N VAL A 64 5.46 -15.43 2.74
CA VAL A 64 6.28 -15.84 3.89
C VAL A 64 5.60 -16.96 4.66
N GLY A 65 4.29 -16.85 4.96
CA GLY A 65 3.53 -17.93 5.62
C GLY A 65 3.49 -19.23 4.83
N TYR A 66 3.40 -19.15 3.50
CA TYR A 66 3.49 -20.31 2.62
C TYR A 66 4.86 -21.00 2.71
N LEU A 67 5.95 -20.23 2.78
CA LEU A 67 7.31 -20.76 2.85
C LEU A 67 7.66 -21.30 4.25
N THR A 68 7.12 -20.72 5.32
CA THR A 68 7.40 -21.13 6.70
C THR A 68 6.46 -22.23 7.20
N GLY A 69 5.36 -22.49 6.48
CA GLY A 69 4.33 -23.44 6.90
C GLY A 69 3.44 -22.94 8.05
N ASP A 70 3.53 -21.66 8.41
CA ASP A 70 2.66 -21.04 9.41
C ASP A 70 1.53 -20.25 8.72
N TRP A 71 0.33 -20.85 8.69
CA TRP A 71 -0.88 -20.30 8.06
C TRP A 71 -2.08 -20.21 9.00
N THR A 72 -1.86 -20.28 10.31
CA THR A 72 -2.95 -20.26 11.29
C THR A 72 -3.76 -18.95 11.16
N GLY A 73 -5.09 -19.03 11.36
CA GLY A 73 -6.04 -17.95 11.02
C GLY A 73 -5.82 -16.59 11.72
N ALA A 74 -4.94 -16.52 12.72
CA ALA A 74 -4.56 -15.31 13.44
C ALA A 74 -3.06 -14.95 13.28
N SER A 75 -2.33 -15.63 12.38
CA SER A 75 -0.91 -15.36 12.15
C SER A 75 -0.71 -14.06 11.35
N ARG A 76 0.44 -13.41 11.58
CA ARG A 76 0.85 -12.19 10.87
C ARG A 76 1.12 -12.39 9.37
N TYR A 77 1.13 -13.66 8.93
CA TYR A 77 1.39 -14.04 7.54
C TYR A 77 0.13 -14.02 6.67
N VAL A 78 -1.01 -13.57 7.17
CA VAL A 78 -2.25 -13.63 6.39
C VAL A 78 -2.52 -12.31 5.65
N HIS A 79 -3.08 -12.40 4.44
CA HIS A 79 -3.43 -11.22 3.64
C HIS A 79 -4.58 -10.41 4.30
N PRO A 80 -4.70 -9.10 4.00
CA PRO A 80 -5.80 -8.27 4.48
C PRO A 80 -7.14 -8.79 3.96
N ARG A 81 -8.04 -9.17 4.87
CA ARG A 81 -9.35 -9.78 4.57
C ARG A 81 -10.47 -9.01 5.24
N MET A 82 -11.57 -8.77 4.51
CA MET A 82 -12.74 -8.05 5.02
C MET A 82 -13.68 -8.89 5.89
N SER A 83 -13.38 -10.16 6.17
CA SER A 83 -14.19 -10.97 7.09
C SER A 83 -13.42 -12.19 7.63
N ALA A 84 -13.88 -12.73 8.75
CA ALA A 84 -13.29 -13.80 9.57
C ALA A 84 -13.20 -15.19 8.90
N PHE A 85 -13.17 -15.26 7.57
CA PHE A 85 -13.00 -16.52 6.83
C PHE A 85 -11.51 -16.75 6.53
N ALA A 86 -10.91 -17.71 7.24
CA ALA A 86 -9.59 -18.21 6.90
C ALA A 86 -9.69 -19.20 5.73
N TYR A 87 -8.86 -19.00 4.70
CA TYR A 87 -8.74 -20.00 3.65
C TYR A 87 -8.11 -21.27 4.26
N GLY A 88 -8.60 -22.45 3.89
CA GLY A 88 -8.15 -23.73 4.48
C GLY A 88 -6.71 -24.15 4.15
N SER A 89 -5.92 -23.32 3.46
CA SER A 89 -4.51 -23.60 3.13
C SER A 89 -3.71 -22.34 2.83
N ALA A 90 -2.40 -22.37 3.09
CA ALA A 90 -1.46 -21.29 2.74
C ALA A 90 -1.45 -20.95 1.24
N ARG A 91 -1.63 -21.97 0.37
CA ARG A 91 -1.73 -21.76 -1.08
C ARG A 91 -2.95 -20.91 -1.43
N ALA A 92 -4.09 -21.19 -0.84
CA ALA A 92 -5.33 -20.44 -1.09
C ALA A 92 -5.22 -19.00 -0.58
N GLU A 93 -4.56 -18.77 0.56
CA GLU A 93 -4.23 -17.43 1.07
C GLU A 93 -3.36 -16.63 0.08
N LEU A 94 -2.31 -17.25 -0.49
CA LEU A 94 -1.43 -16.60 -1.46
C LEU A 94 -2.15 -16.25 -2.77
N PHE A 95 -2.93 -17.19 -3.32
CA PHE A 95 -3.72 -16.92 -4.53
C PHE A 95 -4.83 -15.89 -4.31
N GLY A 96 -5.44 -15.89 -3.11
CA GLY A 96 -6.35 -14.83 -2.68
C GLY A 96 -5.65 -13.48 -2.65
N GLY A 97 -4.51 -13.40 -1.98
CA GLY A 97 -3.63 -12.22 -1.94
C GLY A 97 -3.26 -11.70 -3.33
N LEU A 98 -2.85 -12.57 -4.26
CA LEU A 98 -2.56 -12.17 -5.64
C LEU A 98 -3.80 -11.60 -6.35
N ARG A 99 -4.94 -12.28 -6.26
CA ARG A 99 -6.17 -11.87 -6.94
C ARG A 99 -6.69 -10.53 -6.41
N TYR A 100 -6.78 -10.40 -5.09
CA TYR A 100 -7.26 -9.18 -4.45
C TYR A 100 -6.22 -8.05 -4.51
N GLY A 101 -4.94 -8.36 -4.34
CA GLY A 101 -3.83 -7.40 -4.43
C GLY A 101 -3.73 -6.77 -5.81
N VAL A 102 -3.88 -7.55 -6.89
CA VAL A 102 -3.90 -6.99 -8.25
C VAL A 102 -5.13 -6.13 -8.47
N ARG A 103 -6.34 -6.62 -8.17
CA ARG A 103 -7.59 -5.88 -8.45
C ARG A 103 -7.81 -4.68 -7.53
N LEU A 104 -7.83 -4.91 -6.22
CA LEU A 104 -8.06 -3.86 -5.23
C LEU A 104 -6.86 -2.93 -5.18
N GLY A 105 -5.63 -3.45 -5.23
CA GLY A 105 -4.45 -2.61 -5.22
C GLY A 105 -4.39 -1.68 -6.42
N LEU A 106 -4.77 -2.12 -7.62
CA LEU A 106 -4.82 -1.24 -8.79
C LEU A 106 -5.93 -0.19 -8.63
N PHE A 107 -7.11 -0.61 -8.17
CA PHE A 107 -8.22 0.33 -7.91
C PHE A 107 -7.81 1.41 -6.89
N PHE A 108 -7.19 1.03 -5.76
CA PHE A 108 -6.72 1.96 -4.75
C PHE A 108 -5.61 2.89 -5.27
N ALA A 109 -4.65 2.35 -6.03
CA ALA A 109 -3.58 3.15 -6.59
C ALA A 109 -4.09 4.18 -7.60
N VAL A 110 -5.05 3.79 -8.45
CA VAL A 110 -5.58 4.66 -9.49
C VAL A 110 -6.56 5.67 -8.91
N VAL A 111 -7.59 5.25 -8.18
CA VAL A 111 -8.69 6.14 -7.79
C VAL A 111 -8.28 7.04 -6.62
N PRO A 112 -8.13 6.54 -5.38
CA PRO A 112 -7.69 7.37 -4.27
C PRO A 112 -6.28 7.95 -4.46
N GLY A 113 -5.35 7.20 -5.08
CA GLY A 113 -4.00 7.69 -5.34
C GLY A 113 -3.97 8.89 -6.29
N SER A 114 -4.73 8.88 -7.38
CA SER A 114 -4.79 10.04 -8.28
C SER A 114 -5.51 11.22 -7.65
N LEU A 115 -6.53 10.98 -6.83
CA LEU A 115 -7.22 12.04 -6.08
C LEU A 115 -6.27 12.75 -5.11
N ALA A 116 -5.52 11.99 -4.31
CA ALA A 116 -4.52 12.56 -3.40
C ALA A 116 -3.43 13.33 -4.15
N TYR A 117 -2.96 12.79 -5.29
CA TYR A 117 -2.01 13.47 -6.15
C TYR A 117 -2.56 14.79 -6.72
N ALA A 118 -3.82 14.80 -7.17
CA ALA A 118 -4.48 15.99 -7.69
C ALA A 118 -4.62 17.08 -6.61
N ILE A 119 -4.95 16.69 -5.36
CA ILE A 119 -4.97 17.61 -4.21
C ILE A 119 -3.59 18.22 -4.00
N GLY A 120 -2.54 17.40 -3.96
CA GLY A 120 -1.16 17.89 -3.81
C GLY A 120 -0.73 18.84 -4.93
N THR A 121 -1.09 18.52 -6.17
CA THR A 121 -0.80 19.35 -7.35
C THR A 121 -1.52 20.70 -7.26
N THR A 122 -2.79 20.69 -6.83
CA THR A 122 -3.58 21.90 -6.61
C THR A 122 -2.93 22.79 -5.55
N ILE A 123 -2.48 22.22 -4.42
CA ILE A 123 -1.77 22.96 -3.37
C ILE A 123 -0.51 23.63 -3.93
N ASN A 124 0.30 22.89 -4.70
CA ASN A 124 1.51 23.42 -5.31
C ASN A 124 1.21 24.54 -6.34
N TRP A 125 0.14 24.39 -7.11
CA TRP A 125 -0.31 25.42 -8.05
C TRP A 125 -0.74 26.69 -7.31
N VAL A 126 -1.57 26.57 -6.28
CA VAL A 126 -2.03 27.70 -5.45
C VAL A 126 -0.84 28.42 -4.81
N ARG A 127 0.09 27.67 -4.20
CA ARG A 127 1.31 28.22 -3.58
C ARG A 127 2.11 29.05 -4.58
N ARG A 128 2.34 28.54 -5.79
CA ARG A 128 3.08 29.25 -6.84
C ARG A 128 2.36 30.51 -7.29
N ARG A 129 1.02 30.49 -7.35
CA ARG A 129 0.24 31.66 -7.75
C ARG A 129 0.28 32.79 -6.72
N PHE A 130 0.25 32.48 -5.43
CA PHE A 130 0.37 33.50 -4.38
C PHE A 130 1.79 34.07 -4.29
N LEU A 131 2.82 33.23 -4.35
CA LEU A 131 4.22 33.70 -4.34
C LEU A 131 4.58 34.58 -5.54
N SER A 132 3.86 34.46 -6.66
CA SER A 132 4.05 35.32 -7.83
C SER A 132 3.43 36.73 -7.72
N HIS A 133 2.64 37.00 -6.67
CA HIS A 133 2.03 38.32 -6.45
C HIS A 133 2.83 39.21 -5.48
N ASP A 134 3.80 38.64 -4.76
CA ASP A 134 4.62 39.35 -3.76
C ASP A 134 6.01 39.77 -4.30
N THR A 135 6.26 39.60 -5.61
CA THR A 135 7.50 40.01 -6.33
C THR A 135 7.18 40.98 -7.44
#